data_AF-A0A292GPB3-F1
#
_entry.id   AF-A0A292GPB3-F1
#
_cell.length_a   1.000
_cell.length_b   1.000
_cell.length_c   1.000
_cell.angle_alpha   90.00
_cell.angle_beta   90.00
_cell.angle_gamma   90.00
#
_symmetry.space_group_name_H-M   'P 1'
#
loop_
_entity.id
_entity.type
_entity.pdbx_description
1 polymer ?
#
loop_
_entity_poly.entity_id
_entity_poly.type
_entity_poly.pdbx_seq_one_letter_code
_entity_poly.pdbx_strand_id
1 'polypeptide(L)' 'MEQGTVKWFNAEKGFGFIERDNGDDVFVHFSAIQSDGFKSLDEGQKVTFDVEQGARGAQAANVQKA' A
#
# COMPACT_ATOMS: atom_id res chain seq x y z
N MET A 1 -9.39 -3.38 -7.92
CA MET A 1 -8.43 -2.29 -8.14
C MET A 1 -9.01 -0.96 -7.73
N GLU A 2 -8.41 -0.39 -6.69
CA GLU A 2 -8.63 0.94 -6.14
C GLU A 2 -7.39 1.81 -6.35
N GLN A 3 -7.55 3.12 -6.15
CA GLN A 3 -6.48 4.09 -6.19
C GLN A 3 -6.35 4.76 -4.83
N GLY A 4 -5.13 5.21 -4.53
CA GLY A 4 -4.86 5.94 -3.31
C GLY A 4 -3.50 6.61 -3.34
N THR A 5 -3.20 7.26 -2.22
CA THR A 5 -1.96 7.98 -2.00
C THR A 5 -1.26 7.39 -0.80
N VAL A 6 0.03 7.07 -0.93
CA VAL A 6 0.83 6.56 0.19
C VAL A 6 0.90 7.63 1.25
N LYS A 7 0.27 7.38 2.39
CA LYS A 7 0.23 8.32 3.52
C LYS A 7 1.57 8.35 4.25
N TRP A 8 2.17 7.18 4.41
CA TRP A 8 3.54 7.01 4.87
C TRP A 8 3.98 5.56 4.64
N PHE A 9 5.28 5.33 4.51
CA PHE A 9 5.86 3.99 4.45
C PHE A 9 7.21 3.97 5.17
N ASN A 10 7.39 3.01 6.07
CA ASN A 10 8.67 2.79 6.73
C ASN A 10 9.40 1.65 6.01
N ALA A 11 10.39 2.01 5.19
CA ALA A 11 11.16 1.05 4.41
C ALA A 11 12.02 0.10 5.26
N GLU A 12 12.48 0.53 6.43
CA GLU A 12 13.25 -0.30 7.35
C GLU A 12 12.38 -1.39 7.98
N LYS A 13 11.12 -1.05 8.32
CA LYS A 13 10.14 -1.99 8.90
C LYS A 13 9.33 -2.74 7.85
N GLY A 14 9.31 -2.28 6.60
CA GLY A 14 8.63 -2.94 5.48
C GLY A 14 7.10 -2.79 5.48
N PHE A 15 6.56 -1.74 6.09
CA PHE A 15 5.11 -1.50 6.08
C PHE A 15 4.74 -0.02 6.13
N GLY A 16 3.50 0.29 5.81
CA GLY A 16 2.95 1.63 5.81
C GLY A 16 1.43 1.64 5.69
N PHE A 17 0.90 2.80 5.32
CA PHE A 17 -0.53 3.00 5.05
C PHE A 17 -0.73 3.78 3.75
N ILE A 18 -1.79 3.43 3.05
CA ILE A 18 -2.27 4.12 1.86
C ILE A 18 -3.61 4.76 2.20
N GLU A 19 -3.70 6.07 2.01
CA GLU A 19 -4.95 6.81 2.06
C GLU A 19 -5.75 6.49 0.80
N ARG A 20 -6.95 5.93 0.97
CA ARG A 20 -7.86 5.59 -0.13
C ARG A 20 -8.60 6.85 -0.57
N ASP A 21 -8.81 7.00 -1.87
CA ASP A 21 -9.62 8.12 -2.38
C ASP A 21 -11.07 8.06 -1.85
N ASN A 22 -11.55 6.86 -1.50
CA ASN A 22 -12.84 6.63 -0.84
C ASN A 22 -12.69 5.60 0.29
N GLY A 23 -12.85 6.04 1.54
CA GLY A 23 -12.90 5.17 2.72
C GLY A 23 -11.74 5.38 3.69
N ASP A 24 -11.52 4.40 4.56
CA ASP A 24 -10.47 4.43 5.58
C ASP A 24 -9.09 4.10 5.01
N ASP A 25 -8.03 4.56 5.68
CA ASP A 25 -6.66 4.17 5.36
C ASP A 25 -6.50 2.64 5.35
N VAL A 26 -5.77 2.13 4.36
CA VAL A 26 -5.50 0.70 4.23
C VAL A 26 -4.05 0.39 4.57
N PHE A 27 -3.84 -0.67 5.34
CA PHE A 27 -2.51 -1.16 5.67
C PHE A 27 -1.81 -1.74 4.44
N VAL A 28 -0.51 -1.48 4.27
CA VAL A 28 0.30 -2.10 3.21
C VAL A 28 1.59 -2.69 3.78
N HIS A 29 1.88 -3.93 3.38
CA HIS A 29 3.15 -4.60 3.66
C HIS A 29 4.01 -4.66 2.39
N PHE A 30 5.33 -4.61 2.53
CA PHE A 30 6.26 -4.61 1.39
C PHE A 30 6.03 -5.80 0.44
N SER A 31 5.60 -6.95 0.96
CA SER A 31 5.34 -8.14 0.16
C SER A 31 4.24 -7.94 -0.90
N ALA A 32 3.30 -7.02 -0.66
CA ALA A 32 2.22 -6.70 -1.58
C ALA A 32 2.66 -5.85 -2.77
N ILE A 33 3.82 -5.18 -2.67
CA ILE A 33 4.34 -4.30 -3.71
C ILE A 33 4.85 -5.11 -4.90
N GLN A 34 4.32 -4.78 -6.08
CA GLN A 34 4.70 -5.33 -7.37
C GLN A 34 5.84 -4.48 -7.94
N SER A 35 7.07 -4.88 -7.65
CA SER A 35 8.29 -4.27 -8.18
C SER A 35 9.40 -5.30 -8.15
N ASP A 36 10.28 -5.22 -9.15
CA ASP A 36 11.56 -5.90 -9.09
C ASP A 36 12.50 -5.14 -8.13
N GLY A 37 13.32 -5.87 -7.36
CA GLY A 37 14.28 -5.27 -6.42
C GLY A 37 13.69 -4.84 -5.08
N PHE A 38 14.15 -3.69 -4.56
CA PHE A 38 13.78 -3.22 -3.22
C PHE A 38 12.33 -2.71 -3.20
N LYS A 39 11.50 -3.35 -2.36
CA LYS A 39 10.06 -3.08 -2.28
C LYS A 39 9.77 -1.99 -1.26
N SER A 40 9.71 -0.75 -1.74
CA SER A 40 9.32 0.43 -0.95
C SER A 40 8.34 1.32 -1.70
N LEU A 41 7.67 2.18 -0.92
CA LEU A 41 6.81 3.26 -1.38
C LEU A 41 7.30 4.58 -0.78
N ASP A 42 7.05 5.67 -1.49
CA ASP A 42 7.38 7.01 -1.05
C ASP A 42 6.12 7.74 -0.55
N GLU A 43 6.23 8.57 0.49
CA GLU A 43 5.11 9.39 0.96
C GLU A 43 4.59 10.32 -0.15
N GLY A 44 3.27 10.42 -0.28
CA GLY A 44 2.61 11.16 -1.36
C GLY A 44 2.55 10.43 -2.71
N GLN A 45 3.17 9.24 -2.83
CA GLN A 45 3.15 8.48 -4.07
C GLN A 45 1.74 7.96 -4.39
N LYS A 46 1.32 8.12 -5.65
CA LYS A 46 0.08 7.51 -6.15
C LYS A 46 0.30 6.03 -6.45
N VAL A 47 -0.67 5.22 -6.04
CA VAL A 47 -0.62 3.76 -6.19
C VAL A 47 -1.99 3.21 -6.58
N THR A 48 -1.98 2.10 -7.28
CA THR A 48 -3.15 1.25 -7.50
C THR A 48 -2.97 -0.07 -6.75
N PHE A 49 -4.06 -0.61 -6.21
CA PHE A 49 -4.01 -1.82 -5.39
C PHE A 49 -5.37 -2.51 -5.31
N ASP A 50 -5.39 -3.75 -4.87
CA ASP A 50 -6.61 -4.42 -4.44
C ASP A 50 -6.74 -4.34 -2.91
N VAL A 51 -7.97 -4.32 -2.40
CA VAL A 51 -8.23 -4.37 -0.96
C VAL A 51 -8.71 -5.76 -0.60
N GLU A 52 -8.00 -6.41 0.32
CA GLU A 52 -8.32 -7.73 0.82
C GLU A 52 -8.54 -7.70 2.34
N GLN A 53 -9.42 -8.57 2.84
CA GLN A 53 -9.66 -8.70 4.27
C GLN A 53 -8.63 -9.65 4.89
N GLY A 54 -7.72 -9.12 5.68
CA GLY A 54 -6.75 -9.89 6.45
C GLY A 54 -7.19 -10.18 7.88
N ALA A 55 -6.38 -10.97 8.60
CA ALA A 55 -6.59 -11.28 10.01
C ALA A 55 -6.59 -10.05 10.94
N ARG A 56 -6.05 -8.91 10.47
CA ARG A 56 -5.92 -7.65 11.23
C ARG A 56 -6.71 -6.48 10.63
N GLY A 57 -7.64 -6.76 9.72
CA GLY A 57 -8.38 -5.73 9.00
C GLY A 57 -8.07 -5.69 7.51
N ALA A 58 -8.57 -4.66 6.83
CA ALA A 58 -8.33 -4.44 5.42
C ALA A 58 -6.83 -4.16 5.14
N GLN A 59 -6.29 -4.80 4.13
CA GLN A 59 -4.91 -4.62 3.68
C GLN A 59 -4.83 -4.51 2.15
N ALA A 60 -3.82 -3.80 1.66
CA ALA A 60 -3.55 -3.63 0.25
C ALA A 60 -2.80 -4.85 -0.31
N ALA A 61 -3.27 -5.35 -1.44
CA ALA A 61 -2.66 -6.41 -2.24
C ALA A 61 -2.34 -5.91 -3.65
N ASN A 62 -1.44 -6.59 -4.35
CA ASN A 62 -1.07 -6.27 -5.74
C ASN A 62 -0.72 -4.79 -5.98
N VAL A 63 -0.03 -4.17 -5.03
CA VAL A 63 0.23 -2.72 -5.04
C VAL A 63 1.20 -2.36 -6.17
N GLN A 64 0.76 -1.50 -7.08
CA GLN A 64 1.54 -0.99 -8.19
C GLN A 64 1.73 0.52 -8.05
N LYS A 65 2.93 0.99 -8.36
CA LYS A 65 3.24 2.42 -8.45
C LYS A 65 2.58 2.96 -9.72
N ALA A 66 1.78 4.02 -9.58
CA ALA A 66 1.12 4.67 -10.72
C ALA A 66 2.10 5.57 -11.50
#